data_AF-A0A7V2SA58-F1
#
_entry.id   AF-A0A7V2SA58-F1
#
_cell.length_a   1.000
_cell.length_b   1.000
_cell.length_c   1.000
_cell.angle_alpha   90.00
_cell.angle_beta   90.00
_cell.angle_gamma   90.00
#
_symmetry.space_group_name_H-M   'P 1'
#
loop_
_entity.id
_entity.type
_entity.pdbx_description
1 polymer ?
#
loop_
_entity_poly.entity_id
_entity_poly.type
_entity_poly.pdbx_seq_one_letter_code
_entity_poly.pdbx_strand_id
1 'polypeptide(L)'
;MSPSKYPIPAAQNTVELEIKRSRFICRVQHTPSAESAKTFIAEIKQQFPEASHNCWAYQAGPPGDSRLIGCSDDGEPHGTAA
;
A
#
# COMPACT_ATOMS: atom_id res chain seq x y z
N MET A 1 1.65 2.88 -28.96
CA MET A 1 1.01 3.69 -27.90
C MET A 1 2.07 3.97 -26.86
N SER A 2 2.54 5.22 -26.77
CA SER A 2 3.44 5.62 -25.69
C SER A 2 2.68 5.51 -24.37
N PRO A 3 3.21 4.84 -23.33
CA PRO A 3 2.55 4.87 -22.03
C PRO A 3 2.46 6.34 -21.60
N SER A 4 1.25 6.78 -21.27
CA SER A 4 1.05 8.12 -20.71
C SER A 4 2.01 8.28 -19.54
N LYS A 5 2.81 9.35 -19.53
CA LYS A 5 3.75 9.60 -18.43
C LYS A 5 2.95 10.16 -17.26
N TYR A 6 2.73 9.34 -16.24
CA TYR A 6 2.16 9.76 -14.97
C TYR A 6 3.21 9.68 -13.86
N PRO A 7 3.07 10.49 -12.80
CA PRO A 7 3.98 10.41 -11.66
C PRO A 7 3.89 9.03 -11.01
N ILE A 8 5.06 8.47 -10.71
CA ILE A 8 5.23 7.23 -9.95
C ILE A 8 6.20 7.50 -8.78
N PRO A 9 6.13 6.73 -7.68
CA PRO A 9 7.12 6.85 -6.62
C PRO A 9 8.54 6.64 -7.17
N ALA A 10 9.42 7.62 -6.96
CA ALA A 10 10.81 7.55 -7.45
C ALA A 10 11.67 6.57 -6.64
N ALA A 11 11.29 6.30 -5.40
CA ALA A 11 11.95 5.37 -4.48
C ALA A 11 10.94 4.85 -3.45
N GLN A 12 11.32 3.79 -2.74
CA GLN A 12 10.59 3.35 -1.56
C GLN A 12 10.69 4.43 -0.46
N ASN A 13 9.56 4.72 0.19
CA ASN A 13 9.49 5.66 1.31
C ASN A 13 8.77 5.00 2.49
N THR A 14 9.25 5.30 3.69
CA THR A 14 8.63 4.86 4.95
C THR A 14 8.42 6.08 5.84
N VAL A 15 7.23 6.20 6.40
CA VAL A 15 6.85 7.24 7.36
C VAL A 15 6.23 6.57 8.56
N GLU A 16 6.63 6.99 9.75
CA GLU A 16 6.08 6.53 11.01
C GLU A 16 5.40 7.69 11.73
N LEU A 17 4.25 7.42 12.34
CA LEU A 17 3.48 8.37 13.11
C LEU A 17 2.95 7.71 14.38
N GLU A 18 3.16 8.36 15.52
CA GLU A 18 2.58 7.91 16.80
C GLU A 18 1.39 8.81 17.18
N ILE A 19 0.20 8.22 17.33
CA ILE A 19 -1.01 8.91 17.77
C ILE A 19 -1.59 8.16 18.95
N LYS A 20 -1.75 8.82 20.10
CA LYS A 20 -2.40 8.25 21.30
C LYS A 20 -1.82 6.88 21.71
N ARG A 21 -0.49 6.70 21.65
CA ARG A 21 0.24 5.45 21.91
C ARG A 21 0.02 4.33 20.88
N SER A 22 -0.71 4.59 19.80
CA SER A 22 -0.77 3.73 18.62
C SER A 22 0.29 4.17 17.62
N ARG A 23 1.06 3.20 17.11
CA ARG A 23 2.10 3.42 16.11
C ARG A 23 1.57 3.05 14.73
N PHE A 24 1.63 4.00 13.80
CA PHE A 24 1.24 3.84 12.40
C PHE A 24 2.49 3.90 11.53
N ILE A 25 2.72 2.85 10.74
CA ILE A 25 3.86 2.76 9.83
C ILE A 25 3.32 2.70 8.41
N CYS A 26 3.50 3.78 7.65
CA CYS A 26 3.12 3.85 6.24
C CYS A 26 4.34 3.55 5.37
N ARG A 27 4.19 2.65 4.41
CA ARG A 27 5.22 2.33 3.43
C ARG A 27 4.67 2.43 2.01
N VAL A 28 5.40 3.13 1.16
CA VAL A 28 5.05 3.37 -0.24
C VAL A 28 6.19 2.90 -1.13
N GLN A 29 5.87 2.12 -2.16
CA GLN A 29 6.84 1.64 -3.13
C GLN A 29 6.22 1.62 -4.53
N HIS A 30 7.04 1.85 -5.56
CA HIS A 30 6.61 1.64 -6.93
C HIS A 30 6.49 0.15 -7.24
N THR A 31 5.31 -0.27 -7.66
CA THR A 31 4.98 -1.66 -8.00
C THR A 31 4.37 -1.70 -9.40
N PRO A 32 5.14 -2.07 -10.45
CA PRO A 32 4.67 -2.01 -11.84
C PRO A 32 3.68 -3.12 -12.22
N SER A 33 3.42 -4.08 -11.33
CA SER A 33 2.46 -5.16 -11.55
C SER A 33 1.73 -5.54 -10.25
N ALA A 34 0.54 -6.14 -10.37
CA ALA A 34 -0.20 -6.63 -9.22
C ALA A 34 0.57 -7.70 -8.43
N GLU A 35 1.41 -8.49 -9.10
CA GLU A 35 2.32 -9.44 -8.45
C GLU A 35 3.35 -8.73 -7.58
N SER A 36 4.02 -7.70 -8.11
CA SER A 36 4.99 -6.89 -7.33
C SER A 36 4.34 -6.21 -6.13
N ALA A 37 3.08 -5.75 -6.26
CA ALA A 37 2.31 -5.20 -5.15
C ALA A 37 2.01 -6.24 -4.08
N LYS A 38 1.55 -7.44 -4.48
CA LYS A 38 1.27 -8.54 -3.55
C LYS A 38 2.52 -9.03 -2.83
N THR A 39 3.66 -9.13 -3.53
CA THR A 39 4.95 -9.48 -2.91
C THR A 39 5.35 -8.44 -1.87
N PHE A 40 5.26 -7.15 -2.20
CA PHE A 40 5.55 -6.08 -1.26
C PHE A 40 4.64 -6.14 -0.03
N ILE A 41 3.33 -6.32 -0.22
CA ILE A 41 2.38 -6.47 0.90
C ILE A 41 2.76 -7.67 1.79
N ALA A 42 3.11 -8.81 1.20
CA ALA A 42 3.52 -9.99 1.95
C ALA A 42 4.81 -9.74 2.76
N GLU A 43 5.80 -9.05 2.19
CA GLU A 43 7.02 -8.65 2.88
C GLU A 43 6.74 -7.73 4.07
N ILE A 44 5.82 -6.77 3.93
CA ILE A 44 5.44 -5.88 5.03
C ILE A 44 4.72 -6.66 6.13
N LYS A 45 3.78 -7.54 5.78
CA LYS A 45 3.09 -8.41 6.76
C LYS A 45 4.08 -9.31 7.52
N GLN A 46 5.12 -9.82 6.86
CA GLN A 46 6.18 -10.61 7.51
C GLN A 46 7.11 -9.77 8.38
N GLN A 47 7.34 -8.50 8.04
CA GLN A 47 8.15 -7.58 8.85
C GLN A 47 7.42 -7.10 10.11
N PHE A 48 6.08 -7.00 10.07
CA PHE A 48 5.26 -6.54 11.19
C PHE A 48 4.12 -7.53 11.53
N PRO A 49 4.45 -8.77 11.94
CA PRO A 49 3.43 -9.76 12.31
C PRO A 49 2.65 -9.36 13.57
N GLU A 50 3.25 -8.51 14.42
CA GLU A 50 2.65 -7.99 15.66
C GLU A 50 1.74 -6.76 15.43
N ALA A 51 1.63 -6.26 14.19
CA ALA A 51 0.75 -5.13 13.90
C ALA A 51 -0.71 -5.54 14.08
N SER A 52 -1.49 -4.72 14.80
CA SER A 52 -2.92 -4.99 15.04
C SER A 52 -3.72 -5.04 13.74
N HIS A 53 -3.34 -4.22 12.76
CA HIS A 53 -3.91 -4.19 11.41
C HIS A 53 -2.79 -3.93 10.41
N ASN A 54 -2.76 -4.69 9.33
CA ASN A 54 -1.91 -4.46 8.16
C ASN A 54 -2.76 -3.97 6.99
N CYS A 55 -3.24 -2.73 7.08
CA CYS A 55 -4.00 -2.09 6.02
C CYS A 55 -3.12 -1.83 4.80
N TRP A 56 -3.61 -2.11 3.60
CA TRP A 56 -2.87 -1.87 2.37
C TRP A 56 -3.80 -1.45 1.23
N ALA A 57 -3.26 -0.68 0.31
CA ALA A 57 -3.88 -0.36 -0.96
C ALA A 57 -2.81 -0.32 -2.05
N TYR A 58 -3.16 -0.73 -3.27
CA TYR A 58 -2.29 -0.62 -4.43
C TYR A 58 -3.07 -0.26 -5.69
N GLN A 59 -2.42 0.45 -6.58
CA GLN A 59 -2.81 0.65 -7.97
C GLN A 59 -1.59 0.33 -8.84
N ALA A 60 -1.61 -0.83 -9.49
CA ALA A 60 -0.50 -1.35 -10.30
C ALA A 60 -0.76 -1.19 -11.81
N GLY A 61 -1.62 -0.25 -12.20
CA GLY A 61 -1.93 0.11 -13.58
C GLY A 61 -1.89 1.63 -13.79
N PRO A 62 -2.03 2.11 -15.04
CA PRO A 62 -2.11 3.54 -15.30
C PRO A 62 -3.29 4.19 -14.58
N PRO A 63 -3.22 5.49 -14.26
CA PRO A 63 -4.33 6.20 -13.61
C PRO A 63 -5.59 6.09 -14.48
N GLY A 64 -6.67 5.59 -13.88
CA GLY A 64 -7.94 5.29 -14.55
C GLY A 64 -8.12 3.82 -14.96
N ASP A 65 -7.09 2.99 -14.88
CA ASP A 65 -7.21 1.54 -15.05
C ASP A 65 -7.53 0.88 -13.71
N SER A 66 -8.80 0.53 -13.52
CA SER A 66 -9.31 -0.10 -12.30
C SER A 66 -9.04 -1.60 -12.22
N ARG A 67 -8.51 -2.22 -13.28
CA ARG A 67 -8.30 -3.68 -13.34
C ARG A 67 -7.15 -4.14 -12.43
N LEU A 68 -6.29 -3.23 -11.99
CA LEU A 68 -5.09 -3.50 -11.19
C LEU A 68 -5.09 -2.72 -9.87
N ILE A 69 -6.28 -2.56 -9.27
CA ILE A 69 -6.46 -1.91 -7.96
C ILE A 69 -6.85 -2.98 -6.93
N GLY A 70 -6.32 -2.84 -5.71
CA GLY A 70 -6.79 -3.62 -4.56
C GLY A 70 -6.57 -2.86 -3.25
N CYS A 71 -7.44 -3.08 -2.28
CA CYS A 71 -7.27 -2.59 -0.92
C CYS A 71 -7.75 -3.62 0.10
N SER A 72 -7.27 -3.49 1.34
CA SER A 72 -7.74 -4.26 2.48
C SER A 72 -7.49 -3.47 3.75
N ASP A 73 -8.52 -3.37 4.58
CA ASP A 73 -8.47 -2.68 5.88
C ASP A 73 -8.14 -3.63 7.03
N ASP A 74 -7.78 -4.89 6.73
CA ASP A 74 -7.29 -5.91 7.68
C ASP A 74 -8.07 -5.95 9.02
N GLY A 75 -9.40 -5.81 8.95
CA GLY A 75 -10.31 -5.91 10.09
C GLY A 75 -10.57 -4.62 10.86
N GLU A 76 -10.15 -3.45 10.38
CA GLU A 76 -10.62 -2.18 10.95
C GLU A 76 -12.16 -2.06 10.86
N PRO A 77 -12.82 -1.47 11.87
CA PRO A 77 -14.26 -1.22 11.80
C PRO A 77 -14.59 -0.39 10.56
N HIS A 78 -15.59 -0.82 9.78
CA HIS A 78 -15.98 -0.20 8.51
C HIS A 78 -16.06 1.34 8.63
N GLY A 79 -15.19 2.04 7.91
CA GLY A 79 -15.23 3.50 7.76
C GLY A 79 -14.08 4.31 8.39
N THR A 80 -13.01 3.69 8.91
CA THR A 80 -11.85 4.43 9.46
C THR A 80 -10.56 4.38 8.65
N ALA A 81 -10.39 3.39 7.77
CA ALA A 81 -9.25 3.29 6.88
C ALA A 81 -9.68 3.55 5.42
N ALA A 82 -9.27 4.70 4.90
CA ALA A 82 -9.21 5.05 3.48
C ALA A 82 -8.27 6.26 3.31
#